data_AF-A0A2E8TE16-F1
#
_entry.id   AF-A0A2E8TE16-F1
#
_cell.length_a   1.000
_cell.length_b   1.000
_cell.length_c   1.000
_cell.angle_alpha   90.00
_cell.angle_beta   90.00
_cell.angle_gamma   90.00
#
_symmetry.space_group_name_H-M   'P 1'
#
loop_
_entity.id
_entity.type
_entity.pdbx_description
1 polymer ?
#
loop_
_entity_poly.entity_id
_entity_poly.type
_entity_poly.pdbx_seq_one_letter_code
_entity_poly.pdbx_strand_id
1 'polypeptide(L)'
;MTATQQQDPQLQKRLQQDSIQLGGRIVYLNPFLYWRRFDSNTDRWLREPGQLTEDQITANRRRFYPELDWGELDDHQTAVHDGAVEMFLKSLDLISTFHPELGSGQMLEVERKMTITKKKAFERWVDKALRRRSREEVREQRRFERNRTWQAWREWFAMDTTHKALVPMVMLMVLSAVGGWSLGAGPSTCPTLTLPSGQTGVR
;
A
#
# COMPACT_ATOMS: atom_id res chain seq x y z
N MET A 1 14.10 19.48 35.04
CA MET A 1 14.81 19.49 33.74
C MET A 1 13.77 19.37 32.65
N THR A 2 13.41 20.48 32.01
CA THR A 2 12.46 20.51 30.88
C THR A 2 13.20 20.09 29.62
N ALA A 3 12.94 18.88 29.13
CA ALA A 3 13.45 18.42 27.85
C ALA A 3 12.85 19.27 26.73
N THR A 4 13.58 20.30 26.31
CA THR A 4 13.33 21.01 25.06
C THR A 4 13.57 20.02 23.93
N GLN A 5 12.49 19.45 23.39
CA GLN A 5 12.53 18.72 22.11
C GLN A 5 13.12 19.68 21.07
N GLN A 6 14.37 19.44 20.65
CA GLN A 6 14.97 20.10 19.51
C GLN A 6 14.11 19.76 18.29
N GLN A 7 13.21 20.66 17.92
CA GLN A 7 12.44 20.55 16.70
C GLN A 7 13.40 20.67 15.51
N ASP A 8 13.33 19.71 14.59
CA ASP A 8 14.17 19.69 13.41
C ASP A 8 14.06 21.02 12.63
N PRO A 9 15.19 21.70 12.32
CA PRO A 9 15.17 22.99 11.64
C PRO A 9 14.57 22.90 10.22
N GLN A 10 14.65 21.73 9.58
CA GLN A 10 14.00 21.47 8.30
C GLN A 10 12.47 21.40 8.43
N LEU A 11 11.97 20.84 9.53
CA LEU A 11 10.54 20.74 9.80
C LEU A 11 9.95 22.13 10.05
N GLN A 12 10.65 23.00 10.79
CA GLN A 12 10.25 24.40 10.96
C GLN A 12 10.18 25.16 9.64
N LYS A 13 11.17 24.99 8.74
CA LYS A 13 11.13 25.60 7.40
C LYS A 13 9.91 25.16 6.58
N ARG A 14 9.55 23.87 6.63
CA ARG A 14 8.36 23.34 5.93
C ARG A 14 7.07 23.89 6.53
N LEU A 15 6.96 23.93 7.85
CA LEU A 15 5.79 24.51 8.52
C LEU A 15 5.62 26.00 8.21
N GLN A 16 6.72 26.75 8.15
CA GLN A 16 6.70 28.16 7.75
C GLN A 16 6.22 28.33 6.31
N GLN A 17 6.72 27.52 5.37
CA GLN A 17 6.26 27.50 3.97
C GLN A 17 4.78 27.13 3.84
N ASP A 18 4.31 26.26 4.73
CA ASP A 18 2.93 25.79 4.78
C ASP A 18 2.01 26.70 5.61
N SER A 19 2.43 27.93 5.93
CA SER A 19 1.65 28.86 6.72
C SER A 19 1.49 30.23 6.05
N ILE A 20 0.42 30.93 6.39
CA ILE A 20 0.18 32.33 6.03
C ILE A 20 -0.30 33.09 7.26
N GLN A 21 0.17 34.33 7.42
CA GLN A 21 -0.34 35.22 8.47
C GLN A 21 -1.42 36.12 7.90
N LEU A 22 -2.65 36.01 8.43
CA LEU A 22 -3.81 36.79 8.02
C LEU A 22 -4.48 37.35 9.26
N GLY A 23 -4.67 38.67 9.32
CA GLY A 23 -5.33 39.33 10.46
C GLY A 23 -4.67 39.04 11.82
N GLY A 24 -3.34 38.85 11.85
CA GLY A 24 -2.59 38.49 13.06
C GLY A 24 -2.67 37.01 13.47
N ARG A 25 -3.30 36.15 12.67
CA ARG A 25 -3.43 34.70 12.92
C ARG A 25 -2.63 33.90 11.91
N ILE A 26 -2.11 32.75 12.33
CA ILE A 26 -1.39 31.81 11.47
C ILE A 26 -2.39 30.78 10.95
N VAL A 27 -2.58 30.76 9.63
CA VAL A 27 -3.38 29.76 8.92
C VAL A 27 -2.42 28.79 8.24
N TYR A 28 -2.69 27.49 8.36
CA TYR A 28 -1.90 26.45 7.70
C TYR A 28 -2.54 26.09 6.36
N LEU A 29 -1.75 25.99 5.30
CA LEU A 29 -2.20 25.59 3.96
C LEU A 29 -2.24 24.08 3.77
N ASN A 30 -1.56 23.35 4.66
CA ASN A 30 -1.52 21.90 4.63
C ASN A 30 -2.68 21.33 5.46
N PRO A 31 -3.67 20.67 4.83
CA PRO A 31 -4.84 20.14 5.54
C PRO A 31 -4.45 19.10 6.61
N PHE A 32 -3.35 18.36 6.40
CA PHE A 32 -2.86 17.35 7.34
C PHE A 32 -2.27 17.94 8.62
N LEU A 33 -2.11 19.27 8.74
CA LEU A 33 -1.71 19.91 10.00
C LEU A 33 -2.90 20.13 10.93
N TYR A 34 -4.11 20.27 10.37
CA TYR A 34 -5.35 20.33 11.15
C TYR A 34 -5.73 18.98 11.75
N TRP A 35 -5.17 17.91 11.19
CA TRP A 35 -5.30 16.52 11.61
C TRP A 35 -5.27 16.26 13.11
N ARG A 36 -4.28 16.82 13.83
CA ARG A 36 -4.11 16.57 15.27
C ARG A 36 -5.28 17.11 16.10
N ARG A 37 -6.09 18.01 15.53
CA ARG A 37 -7.23 18.65 16.19
C ARG A 37 -8.58 18.04 15.80
N PHE A 38 -8.59 16.94 15.03
CA PHE A 38 -9.81 16.27 14.57
C PHE A 38 -10.16 14.98 15.32
N ASP A 39 -11.45 14.62 15.27
CA ASP A 39 -11.98 13.29 15.58
C ASP A 39 -11.71 12.29 14.42
N SER A 40 -11.55 11.02 14.79
CA SER A 40 -11.30 9.84 13.96
C SER A 40 -12.20 9.66 12.73
N ASN A 41 -13.44 10.17 12.74
CA ASN A 41 -14.34 10.11 11.57
C ASN A 41 -13.95 11.12 10.47
N THR A 42 -13.48 12.32 10.86
CA THR A 42 -13.07 13.39 9.93
C THR A 42 -11.70 13.09 9.30
N ASP A 43 -10.92 12.26 9.99
CA ASP A 43 -9.66 11.65 9.53
C ASP A 43 -9.81 10.94 8.18
N ARG A 44 -10.88 10.15 8.05
CA ARG A 44 -11.18 9.37 6.84
C ARG A 44 -11.59 10.28 5.68
N TRP A 45 -12.25 11.39 5.99
CA TRP A 45 -12.71 12.35 4.98
C TRP A 45 -11.52 12.98 4.22
N LEU A 46 -10.39 13.21 4.89
CA LEU A 46 -9.18 13.72 4.25
C LEU A 46 -8.29 12.65 3.57
N ARG A 47 -8.38 11.37 3.97
CA ARG A 47 -7.47 10.32 3.49
C ARG A 47 -7.90 9.67 2.18
N GLU A 48 -9.18 9.69 1.88
CA GLU A 48 -9.74 8.98 0.74
C GLU A 48 -10.24 9.98 -0.31
N PRO A 49 -9.64 9.98 -1.52
CA PRO A 49 -10.23 10.68 -2.66
C PRO A 49 -11.50 9.96 -3.15
N GLY A 50 -12.39 10.70 -3.80
CA GLY A 50 -13.66 10.24 -4.37
C GLY A 50 -14.85 10.32 -3.41
N GLN A 51 -14.87 11.27 -2.47
CA GLN A 51 -15.99 11.46 -1.52
C GLN A 51 -16.87 12.66 -1.88
N LEU A 52 -16.35 13.66 -2.58
CA LEU A 52 -17.17 14.74 -3.16
C LEU A 52 -17.90 14.25 -4.41
N THR A 53 -19.06 14.85 -4.68
CA THR A 53 -19.85 14.57 -5.89
C THR A 53 -19.11 15.03 -7.15
N GLU A 54 -19.22 14.26 -8.24
CA GLU A 54 -18.58 14.57 -9.52
C GLU A 54 -19.00 15.95 -10.07
N ASP A 55 -20.26 16.34 -9.86
CA ASP A 55 -20.78 17.65 -10.26
C ASP A 55 -20.05 18.80 -9.56
N GLN A 56 -19.81 18.68 -8.25
CA GLN A 56 -19.08 19.70 -7.48
C GLN A 56 -17.62 19.81 -7.93
N ILE A 57 -16.99 18.69 -8.25
CA ILE A 57 -15.61 18.66 -8.75
C ILE A 57 -15.56 19.31 -10.12
N THR A 58 -16.43 18.89 -11.04
CA THR A 58 -16.49 19.38 -12.42
C THR A 58 -16.73 20.88 -12.48
N ALA A 59 -17.63 21.40 -11.63
CA ALA A 59 -17.90 22.84 -11.51
C ALA A 59 -16.67 23.66 -11.08
N ASN A 60 -15.73 23.06 -10.33
CA ASN A 60 -14.54 23.74 -9.80
C ASN A 60 -13.25 23.45 -10.58
N ARG A 61 -13.28 22.61 -11.61
CA ARG A 61 -12.10 22.28 -12.44
C ARG A 61 -11.37 23.53 -12.96
N ARG A 62 -12.11 24.45 -13.59
CA ARG A 62 -11.56 25.70 -14.15
C ARG A 62 -11.10 26.71 -13.10
N ARG A 63 -11.54 26.58 -11.84
CA ARG A 63 -11.13 27.46 -10.73
C ARG A 63 -9.69 27.16 -10.28
N PHE A 64 -9.33 25.88 -10.19
CA PHE A 64 -8.02 25.43 -9.70
C PHE A 64 -7.04 25.06 -10.83
N TYR A 65 -7.56 24.66 -11.98
CA TYR A 65 -6.80 24.28 -13.19
C TYR A 65 -7.35 24.99 -14.43
N PRO A 66 -7.28 26.34 -14.48
CA PRO A 66 -7.68 27.09 -15.67
C PRO A 66 -6.79 26.82 -16.89
N GLU A 67 -5.54 26.42 -16.65
CA GLU A 67 -4.55 26.19 -17.71
C GLU A 67 -4.60 24.80 -18.35
N LEU A 68 -5.42 23.90 -17.81
CA LEU A 68 -5.49 22.50 -18.22
C LEU A 68 -6.60 22.28 -19.25
N ASP A 69 -6.28 21.64 -20.37
CA ASP A 69 -7.30 21.13 -21.28
C ASP A 69 -7.78 19.76 -20.80
N TRP A 70 -9.01 19.73 -20.29
CA TRP A 70 -9.60 18.53 -19.71
C TRP A 70 -10.02 17.49 -20.74
N GLY A 71 -10.13 17.87 -22.02
CA GLY A 71 -10.51 16.94 -23.10
C GLY A 71 -9.35 16.05 -23.58
N GLU A 72 -8.11 16.45 -23.31
CA GLU A 72 -6.90 15.73 -23.78
C GLU A 72 -6.26 14.85 -22.70
N LEU A 73 -6.80 14.85 -21.48
CA LEU A 73 -6.27 14.08 -20.36
C LEU A 73 -6.63 12.60 -20.48
N ASP A 74 -5.69 11.74 -20.11
CA ASP A 74 -5.95 10.32 -19.88
C ASP A 74 -6.83 10.12 -18.63
N ASP A 75 -7.51 8.97 -18.53
CA ASP A 75 -8.43 8.64 -17.42
C ASP A 75 -7.73 8.75 -16.06
N HIS A 76 -6.49 8.25 -15.97
CA HIS A 76 -5.69 8.33 -14.74
C HIS A 76 -5.32 9.77 -14.38
N GLN A 77 -4.96 10.58 -15.38
CA GLN A 77 -4.59 11.98 -15.14
C GLN A 77 -5.82 12.79 -14.72
N THR A 78 -6.96 12.55 -15.37
CA THR A 78 -8.25 13.14 -14.98
C THR A 78 -8.60 12.81 -13.55
N ALA A 79 -8.50 11.53 -13.14
CA ALA A 79 -8.77 11.11 -11.77
C ALA A 79 -7.81 11.76 -10.74
N VAL A 80 -6.52 11.94 -11.09
CA VAL A 80 -5.56 12.63 -10.22
C VAL A 80 -5.91 14.11 -10.07
N HIS A 81 -6.26 14.80 -11.15
CA HIS A 81 -6.61 16.22 -11.11
C HIS A 81 -7.96 16.46 -10.42
N ASP A 82 -8.96 15.61 -10.66
CA ASP A 82 -10.25 15.65 -9.96
C ASP A 82 -10.08 15.42 -8.46
N GLY A 83 -9.28 14.42 -8.06
CA GLY A 83 -8.95 14.20 -6.66
C GLY A 83 -8.15 15.37 -6.06
N ALA A 84 -7.31 16.06 -6.84
CA ALA A 84 -6.59 17.24 -6.37
C ALA A 84 -7.54 18.43 -6.16
N VAL A 85 -8.52 18.64 -7.05
CA VAL A 85 -9.61 19.62 -6.88
C VAL A 85 -10.41 19.33 -5.62
N GLU A 86 -10.76 18.06 -5.39
CA GLU A 86 -11.42 17.64 -4.15
C GLU A 86 -10.57 17.97 -2.92
N MET A 87 -9.26 17.71 -2.96
CA MET A 87 -8.37 18.06 -1.85
C MET A 87 -8.30 19.56 -1.59
N PHE A 88 -8.34 20.40 -2.64
CA PHE A 88 -8.43 21.85 -2.47
C PHE A 88 -9.73 22.26 -1.78
N LEU A 89 -10.87 21.74 -2.24
CA LEU A 89 -12.18 22.05 -1.65
C LEU A 89 -12.26 21.63 -0.18
N LYS A 90 -11.83 20.39 0.13
CA LYS A 90 -11.74 19.91 1.52
C LYS A 90 -10.83 20.79 2.35
N SER A 91 -9.67 21.18 1.83
CA SER A 91 -8.73 22.05 2.55
C SER A 91 -9.32 23.43 2.85
N LEU A 92 -10.04 24.02 1.91
CA LEU A 92 -10.73 25.30 2.14
C LEU A 92 -11.82 25.16 3.21
N ASP A 93 -12.66 24.13 3.12
CA ASP A 93 -13.75 23.91 4.08
C ASP A 93 -13.22 23.71 5.51
N LEU A 94 -12.10 23.00 5.62
CA LEU A 94 -11.38 22.83 6.88
C LEU A 94 -10.86 24.15 7.43
N ILE A 95 -10.18 24.94 6.60
CA ILE A 95 -9.63 26.22 7.03
C ILE A 95 -10.75 27.16 7.47
N SER A 96 -11.88 27.22 6.74
CA SER A 96 -13.04 28.02 7.16
C SER A 96 -13.65 27.53 8.47
N THR A 97 -13.61 26.23 8.74
CA THR A 97 -14.12 25.66 10.00
C THR A 97 -13.24 26.02 11.20
N PHE A 98 -11.90 26.01 11.06
CA PHE A 98 -11.00 26.36 12.16
C PHE A 98 -10.78 27.86 12.34
N HIS A 99 -11.04 28.64 11.30
CA HIS A 99 -10.85 30.07 11.29
C HIS A 99 -12.11 30.78 10.80
N PRO A 100 -13.24 30.66 11.53
CA PRO A 100 -14.53 31.24 11.13
C PRO A 100 -14.49 32.77 11.05
N GLU A 101 -13.52 33.41 11.70
CA GLU A 101 -13.25 34.84 11.62
C GLU A 101 -12.70 35.33 10.26
N LEU A 102 -12.24 34.43 9.39
CA LEU A 102 -11.64 34.82 8.11
C LEU A 102 -12.73 35.35 7.20
N GLY A 103 -12.61 36.62 6.80
CA GLY A 103 -13.49 37.21 5.80
C GLY A 103 -13.31 36.54 4.43
N SER A 104 -14.30 36.69 3.55
CA SER A 104 -14.27 36.14 2.18
C SER A 104 -13.02 36.56 1.38
N GLY A 105 -12.55 37.79 1.56
CA GLY A 105 -11.32 38.29 0.93
C GLY A 105 -10.05 37.57 1.43
N GLN A 106 -9.95 37.30 2.73
CA GLN A 106 -8.84 36.56 3.31
C GLN A 106 -8.88 35.09 2.87
N MET A 107 -10.08 34.51 2.75
CA MET A 107 -10.26 33.16 2.24
C MET A 107 -9.81 33.01 0.78
N LEU A 108 -10.09 34.02 -0.05
CA LEU A 108 -9.60 34.06 -1.44
C LEU A 108 -8.07 34.12 -1.50
N GLU A 109 -7.43 34.82 -0.57
CA GLU A 109 -5.97 34.86 -0.47
C GLU A 109 -5.37 33.50 -0.08
N VAL A 110 -6.00 32.82 0.89
CA VAL A 110 -5.65 31.44 1.25
C VAL A 110 -5.75 30.52 0.03
N GLU A 111 -6.87 30.59 -0.69
CA GLU A 111 -7.11 29.79 -1.88
C GLU A 111 -6.03 30.02 -2.95
N ARG A 112 -5.73 31.28 -3.27
CA ARG A 112 -4.68 31.61 -4.26
C ARG A 112 -3.33 31.07 -3.83
N LYS A 113 -2.94 31.30 -2.58
CA LYS A 113 -1.65 30.83 -2.07
C LYS A 113 -1.58 29.31 -2.05
N MET A 114 -2.68 28.65 -1.68
CA MET A 114 -2.77 27.19 -1.69
C MET A 114 -2.67 26.63 -3.12
N THR A 115 -3.38 27.22 -4.08
CA THR A 115 -3.34 26.79 -5.49
C THR A 115 -1.93 26.92 -6.08
N ILE A 116 -1.16 27.92 -5.67
CA ILE A 116 0.22 28.10 -6.16
C ILE A 116 1.17 27.11 -5.48
N THR A 117 1.07 26.93 -4.17
CA THR A 117 2.07 26.21 -3.37
C THR A 117 1.79 24.71 -3.23
N LYS A 118 0.52 24.31 -3.21
CA LYS A 118 0.07 22.94 -2.87
C LYS A 118 -0.37 22.09 -4.05
N LYS A 119 -0.60 22.66 -5.22
CA LYS A 119 -1.07 21.96 -6.43
C LYS A 119 -0.35 20.65 -6.73
N LYS A 120 0.96 20.71 -6.95
CA LYS A 120 1.79 19.51 -7.19
C LYS A 120 1.85 18.57 -5.99
N ALA A 121 1.71 19.08 -4.77
CA ALA A 121 1.73 18.26 -3.57
C ALA A 121 0.44 17.44 -3.45
N PHE A 122 -0.71 18.04 -3.75
CA PHE A 122 -1.99 17.36 -3.78
C PHE A 122 -2.06 16.33 -4.90
N GLU A 123 -1.64 16.67 -6.12
CA GLU A 123 -1.55 15.70 -7.23
C GLU A 123 -0.73 14.46 -6.85
N ARG A 124 0.48 14.66 -6.31
CA ARG A 124 1.34 13.54 -5.88
C ARG A 124 0.71 12.71 -4.77
N TRP A 125 0.03 13.36 -3.84
CA TRP A 125 -0.65 12.67 -2.75
C TRP A 125 -1.82 11.84 -3.26
N VAL A 126 -2.64 12.42 -4.15
CA VAL A 126 -3.79 11.75 -4.78
C VAL A 126 -3.32 10.59 -5.65
N ASP A 127 -2.33 10.78 -6.52
CA ASP A 127 -1.75 9.71 -7.33
C ASP A 127 -1.26 8.55 -6.45
N LYS A 128 -0.58 8.86 -5.35
CA LYS A 128 -0.14 7.84 -4.38
C LYS A 128 -1.33 7.14 -3.71
N ALA A 129 -2.40 7.86 -3.36
CA ALA A 129 -3.59 7.29 -2.76
C ALA A 129 -4.35 6.38 -3.73
N LEU A 130 -4.55 6.80 -4.98
CA LEU A 130 -5.17 6.01 -6.04
C LEU A 130 -4.37 4.73 -6.34
N ARG A 131 -3.05 4.84 -6.49
CA ARG A 131 -2.16 3.67 -6.66
C ARG A 131 -2.18 2.73 -5.46
N ARG A 132 -2.40 3.25 -4.26
CA ARG A 132 -2.52 2.42 -3.06
C ARG A 132 -3.83 1.63 -3.10
N ARG A 133 -4.95 2.28 -3.43
CA ARG A 133 -6.26 1.64 -3.56
C ARG A 133 -6.23 0.52 -4.61
N SER A 134 -5.71 0.81 -5.81
CA SER A 134 -5.62 -0.22 -6.87
C SER A 134 -4.74 -1.41 -6.48
N ARG A 135 -3.64 -1.18 -5.73
CA ARG A 135 -2.82 -2.27 -5.20
C ARG A 135 -3.54 -3.09 -4.14
N GLU A 136 -4.37 -2.47 -3.32
CA GLU A 136 -5.18 -3.15 -2.30
C GLU A 136 -6.25 -4.02 -2.97
N GLU A 137 -6.96 -3.50 -3.98
CA GLU A 137 -7.93 -4.25 -4.79
C GLU A 137 -7.29 -5.47 -5.47
N VAL A 138 -6.14 -5.30 -6.13
CA VAL A 138 -5.41 -6.42 -6.77
C VAL A 138 -4.90 -7.43 -5.73
N ARG A 139 -4.57 -7.00 -4.51
CA ARG A 139 -4.18 -7.92 -3.42
C ARG A 139 -5.39 -8.70 -2.91
N GLU A 140 -6.55 -8.06 -2.81
CA GLU A 140 -7.80 -8.71 -2.41
C GLU A 140 -8.26 -9.71 -3.45
N GLN A 141 -8.22 -9.37 -4.73
CA GLN A 141 -8.50 -10.29 -5.84
C GLN A 141 -7.59 -11.53 -5.80
N ARG A 142 -6.27 -11.34 -5.66
CA ARG A 142 -5.32 -12.46 -5.54
C ARG A 142 -5.56 -13.31 -4.29
N ARG A 143 -5.95 -12.70 -3.17
CA ARG A 143 -6.33 -13.43 -1.95
C ARG A 143 -7.59 -14.25 -2.18
N PHE A 144 -8.58 -13.68 -2.86
CA PHE A 144 -9.83 -14.35 -3.20
C PHE A 144 -9.60 -15.55 -4.13
N GLU A 145 -8.81 -15.38 -5.20
CA GLU A 145 -8.42 -16.46 -6.11
C GLU A 145 -7.66 -17.58 -5.40
N ARG A 146 -6.71 -17.22 -4.52
CA ARG A 146 -5.98 -18.20 -3.71
C ARG A 146 -6.90 -18.96 -2.76
N ASN A 147 -7.84 -18.27 -2.12
CA ASN A 147 -8.80 -18.92 -1.22
C ASN A 147 -9.74 -19.85 -1.99
N ARG A 148 -10.22 -19.43 -3.16
CA ARG A 148 -11.06 -20.24 -4.04
C ARG A 148 -10.32 -21.47 -4.55
N THR A 149 -9.08 -21.32 -4.98
CA THR A 149 -8.26 -22.47 -5.40
C THR A 149 -8.00 -23.39 -4.22
N TRP A 150 -7.61 -22.88 -3.04
CA TRP A 150 -7.43 -23.70 -1.84
C TRP A 150 -8.69 -24.47 -1.44
N GLN A 151 -9.86 -23.82 -1.50
CA GLN A 151 -11.15 -24.47 -1.26
C GLN A 151 -11.44 -25.56 -2.31
N ALA A 152 -11.26 -25.27 -3.59
CA ALA A 152 -11.45 -26.25 -4.66
C ALA A 152 -10.49 -27.45 -4.53
N TRP A 153 -9.23 -27.21 -4.16
CA TRP A 153 -8.26 -28.27 -3.88
C TRP A 153 -8.67 -29.09 -2.66
N ARG A 154 -9.15 -28.44 -1.58
CA ARG A 154 -9.64 -29.13 -0.38
C ARG A 154 -10.88 -29.97 -0.70
N GLU A 155 -11.79 -29.46 -1.52
CA GLU A 155 -12.96 -30.20 -2.00
C GLU A 155 -12.55 -31.39 -2.87
N TRP A 156 -11.57 -31.21 -3.76
CA TRP A 156 -11.02 -32.29 -4.58
C TRP A 156 -10.36 -33.39 -3.74
N PHE A 157 -9.57 -33.03 -2.73
CA PHE A 157 -9.00 -34.00 -1.78
C PHE A 157 -10.07 -34.66 -0.90
N ALA A 158 -11.15 -33.96 -0.57
CA ALA A 158 -12.24 -34.52 0.23
C ALA A 158 -13.18 -35.44 -0.55
N MET A 159 -13.08 -35.51 -1.89
CA MET A 159 -13.89 -36.41 -2.70
C MET A 159 -13.47 -37.87 -2.51
N ASP A 160 -14.42 -38.75 -2.19
CA ASP A 160 -14.14 -40.19 -2.04
C ASP A 160 -13.65 -40.85 -3.34
N THR A 161 -13.96 -40.26 -4.50
CA THR A 161 -13.49 -40.72 -5.82
C THR A 161 -11.99 -40.49 -6.02
N THR A 162 -11.42 -39.39 -5.51
CA THR A 162 -9.97 -39.14 -5.60
C THR A 162 -9.20 -40.05 -4.66
N HIS A 163 -9.72 -40.32 -3.46
CA HIS A 163 -9.15 -41.32 -2.56
C HIS A 163 -9.07 -42.72 -3.19
N LYS A 164 -10.15 -43.18 -3.84
CA LYS A 164 -10.16 -44.49 -4.50
C LYS A 164 -9.15 -44.61 -5.65
N ALA A 165 -8.81 -43.51 -6.32
CA ALA A 165 -7.84 -43.50 -7.42
C ALA A 165 -6.38 -43.27 -6.97
N LEU A 166 -6.16 -42.44 -5.94
CA LEU A 166 -4.81 -42.08 -5.45
C LEU A 166 -4.18 -43.17 -4.58
N VAL A 167 -4.96 -43.85 -3.75
CA VAL A 167 -4.46 -44.90 -2.83
C VAL A 167 -3.63 -45.99 -3.54
N PRO A 168 -4.09 -46.61 -4.64
CA PRO A 168 -3.29 -47.65 -5.31
C PRO A 168 -2.01 -47.09 -5.95
N MET A 169 -2.01 -45.83 -6.40
CA MET A 169 -0.84 -45.19 -7.00
C MET A 169 0.25 -44.89 -5.96
N VAL A 170 -0.16 -44.38 -4.79
CA VAL A 170 0.75 -44.16 -3.65
C VAL A 170 1.28 -45.49 -3.12
N MET A 171 0.43 -46.52 -3.04
CA MET A 171 0.85 -47.87 -2.63
C MET A 171 1.93 -48.43 -3.57
N LEU A 172 1.77 -48.28 -4.88
CA LEU A 172 2.77 -48.70 -5.86
C LEU A 172 4.09 -47.91 -5.73
N MET A 173 4.03 -46.60 -5.47
CA MET A 173 5.23 -45.79 -5.22
C MET A 173 5.97 -46.21 -3.95
N VAL A 174 5.25 -46.52 -2.87
CA VAL A 174 5.86 -47.01 -1.63
C VAL A 174 6.47 -48.40 -1.86
N LEU A 175 5.77 -49.29 -2.56
CA LEU A 175 6.27 -50.62 -2.87
C LEU A 175 7.50 -50.58 -3.78
N SER A 176 7.56 -49.66 -4.75
CA SER A 176 8.72 -49.50 -5.62
C SER A 176 9.89 -48.84 -4.90
N ALA A 177 9.65 -47.88 -4.00
CA ALA A 177 10.68 -47.29 -3.16
C ALA A 177 11.27 -48.32 -2.19
N VAL A 178 10.42 -49.07 -1.46
CA VAL A 178 10.87 -50.09 -0.51
C VAL A 178 11.51 -51.28 -1.23
N GLY A 179 10.93 -51.73 -2.34
CA GLY A 179 11.50 -52.80 -3.16
C GLY A 179 12.82 -52.40 -3.81
N GLY A 180 12.94 -51.17 -4.29
CA GLY A 180 14.20 -50.63 -4.83
C GLY A 180 15.28 -50.47 -3.76
N TRP A 181 14.91 -50.04 -2.56
CA TRP A 181 15.85 -49.86 -1.45
C TRP A 181 16.31 -51.20 -0.86
N SER A 182 15.42 -52.20 -0.76
CA SER A 182 15.76 -53.54 -0.25
C SER A 182 16.60 -54.36 -1.24
N LEU A 183 16.40 -54.17 -2.55
CA LEU A 183 17.22 -54.80 -3.59
C LEU A 183 18.55 -54.08 -3.83
N GLY A 184 18.63 -52.77 -3.55
CA GLY A 184 19.84 -51.97 -3.67
C GLY A 184 20.78 -52.03 -2.45
N ALA A 185 20.26 -52.45 -1.27
CA ALA A 185 21.02 -52.61 -0.03
C ALA A 185 21.66 -54.01 0.11
N GLY A 186 22.13 -54.61 -0.98
CA GLY A 186 23.01 -55.79 -0.91
C GLY A 186 24.34 -55.43 -0.20
N PRO A 187 24.97 -56.37 0.53
CA PRO A 187 26.17 -56.06 1.30
C PRO A 187 27.30 -55.65 0.34
N SER A 188 27.67 -54.37 0.37
CA SER A 188 28.91 -53.86 -0.21
C SER A 188 30.06 -54.66 0.40
N THR A 189 30.60 -55.62 -0.34
CA THR A 189 31.79 -56.38 0.04
C THR A 189 32.97 -55.42 0.14
N CYS A 190 33.19 -54.82 1.31
CA CYS A 190 34.48 -54.26 1.68
C CYS A 190 35.51 -55.38 1.53
N PRO A 191 36.52 -55.26 0.65
CA PRO A 191 37.60 -56.23 0.66
C PRO A 191 38.35 -56.04 1.98
N THR A 192 38.26 -57.06 2.82
CA THR A 192 39.08 -57.21 4.02
C THR A 192 40.53 -56.94 3.66
N LEU A 193 41.09 -55.86 4.20
CA LEU A 193 42.54 -55.65 4.27
C LEU A 193 43.13 -56.84 5.02
N THR A 194 43.63 -57.83 4.29
CA THR A 194 44.40 -58.93 4.84
C THR A 194 45.70 -58.37 5.41
N LEU A 195 45.83 -58.34 6.75
CA LEU A 195 47.14 -58.22 7.39
C LEU A 195 47.98 -59.46 7.04
N PRO A 196 49.24 -59.31 6.62
CA PRO A 196 50.10 -60.47 6.43
C PRO A 196 50.54 -61.03 7.78
N SER A 197 50.00 -62.21 8.12
CA SER A 197 50.52 -63.09 9.15
C SER A 197 51.71 -63.87 8.59
N GLY A 198 52.91 -63.70 9.16
CA GLY A 198 54.04 -64.58 8.85
C GLY A 198 55.43 -63.99 9.05
N GLN A 199 55.77 -63.50 10.25
CA GLN A 199 57.17 -63.48 10.69
C GLN A 199 57.34 -64.44 11.86
N THR A 200 57.75 -65.67 11.54
CA THR A 200 58.52 -66.53 12.45
C THR A 200 59.52 -67.35 11.64
N GLY A 201 60.79 -66.96 11.76
CA GLY A 201 62.07 -67.70 11.65
C GLY A 201 62.22 -68.95 10.78
N VAL A 202 63.30 -69.00 9.98
CA VAL A 202 64.62 -69.58 10.32
C VAL A 202 65.40 -69.80 9.02
N ARG A 203 66.52 -69.07 8.82
CA ARG A 203 67.90 -69.60 8.82
C ARG A 203 68.91 -68.49 8.62
#